data_AF-A0A2N8M6A5-F1
#
_entry.id   AF-A0A2N8M6A5-F1
#
_cell.length_a   1.000
_cell.length_b   1.000
_cell.length_c   1.000
_cell.angle_alpha   90.00
_cell.angle_beta   90.00
_cell.angle_gamma   90.00
#
_symmetry.space_group_name_H-M   'P 1'
#
loop_
_entity.id
_entity.type
_entity.pdbx_description
1 polymer ?
#
loop_
_entity_poly.entity_id
_entity_poly.type
_entity_poly.pdbx_seq_one_letter_code
_entity_poly.pdbx_strand_id
1 'polypeptide(L)' 'FLPPYSPDLNPIEQVFAKLKHLMRKAKERTVDATWKRTGSLLETFKSSECKNYFVNAGYASS' A
#
# COMPACT_ATOMS: atom_id res chain seq x y z
N PHE A 1 9.29 17.46 10.84
CA PHE A 1 7.94 17.88 11.25
C PHE A 1 7.08 17.86 9.99
N LEU A 2 6.07 16.98 9.89
CA LEU A 2 5.16 16.99 8.74
C LEU A 2 4.07 18.05 8.98
N PRO A 3 3.81 18.94 8.01
CA PRO A 3 2.67 19.84 8.12
C PRO A 3 1.36 19.05 8.13
N PRO A 4 0.31 19.53 8.84
CA PRO A 4 -0.97 18.86 8.92
C PRO A 4 -1.56 18.64 7.52
N TYR A 5 -2.06 17.42 7.25
CA TYR A 5 -2.71 17.02 6.00
C TYR A 5 -1.88 17.21 4.73
N SER A 6 -0.72 16.56 4.67
CA SER A 6 -0.03 16.27 3.39
C SER A 6 -0.32 14.83 2.95
N PRO A 7 -1.50 14.52 2.37
CA PRO A 7 -1.82 13.16 1.91
C PRO A 7 -0.81 12.62 0.90
N ASP A 8 -0.21 13.49 0.08
CA ASP A 8 0.81 13.13 -0.90
C ASP A 8 2.15 12.68 -0.27
N LEU A 9 2.35 12.96 1.03
CA LEU A 9 3.55 12.61 1.78
C LEU A 9 3.33 11.47 2.76
N ASN A 10 2.26 10.67 2.64
CA ASN A 10 2.08 9.50 3.50
C ASN A 10 2.44 8.20 2.74
N PRO A 11 3.45 7.42 3.19
CA PRO A 11 3.85 6.17 2.51
C PRO A 11 2.70 5.15 2.41
N ILE A 12 1.70 5.27 3.28
CA ILE A 12 0.54 4.38 3.29
C ILE A 12 -0.31 4.52 2.02
N GLU A 13 -0.37 5.71 1.42
CA GLU A 13 -1.19 5.96 0.22
C GLU A 13 -0.68 5.16 -0.98
N GLN A 14 0.65 5.01 -1.11
CA GLN A 14 1.26 4.23 -2.18
C GLN A 14 0.95 2.72 -2.03
N VAL A 15 1.03 2.21 -0.80
CA VAL A 15 0.66 0.82 -0.48
C VAL A 15 -0.81 0.58 -0.84
N PHE A 16 -1.71 1.47 -0.39
CA PHE A 16 -3.14 1.34 -0.65
C PHE A 16 -3.50 1.53 -2.12
N ALA A 17 -2.79 2.37 -2.87
CA ALA A 17 -2.99 2.53 -4.31
C ALA A 17 -2.74 1.19 -5.05
N LYS A 18 -1.60 0.53 -4.78
CA LYS A 18 -1.29 -0.78 -5.35
C LYS A 18 -2.28 -1.86 -4.88
N LEU A 19 -2.59 -1.91 -3.59
CA LEU A 19 -3.53 -2.90 -3.04
C LEU A 19 -4.93 -2.75 -3.67
N LYS A 20 -5.45 -1.53 -3.78
CA LYS A 20 -6.74 -1.25 -4.47
C LYS A 20 -6.71 -1.70 -5.92
N HIS A 21 -5.62 -1.47 -6.64
CA HIS A 21 -5.47 -1.93 -8.02
C HIS A 21 -5.54 -3.46 -8.13
N LEU A 22 -4.80 -4.18 -7.29
CA LEU A 22 -4.78 -5.64 -7.28
C LEU A 22 -6.12 -6.24 -6.87
N MET A 23 -6.80 -5.66 -5.88
CA MET A 23 -8.14 -6.07 -5.45
C MET A 23 -9.19 -5.87 -6.54
N ARG A 24 -9.17 -4.73 -7.25
CA ARG A 24 -10.05 -4.48 -8.40
C ARG A 24 -9.81 -5.48 -9.53
N LYS A 25 -8.57 -5.91 -9.74
CA LYS A 25 -8.22 -6.96 -10.71
C LYS A 25 -8.72 -8.33 -10.28
N ALA A 26 -8.69 -8.65 -8.98
CA ALA A 26 -9.14 -9.93 -8.44
C ALA A 26 -10.66 -10.12 -8.51
N LYS A 27 -11.45 -9.04 -8.38
CA LYS A 27 -12.93 -9.04 -8.54
C LYS A 27 -13.67 -10.02 -7.60
N GLU A 28 -13.14 -10.26 -6.41
CA GLU A 28 -13.80 -11.08 -5.39
C GLU A 28 -15.19 -10.53 -5.04
N ARG A 29 -16.16 -11.41 -4.82
CA ARG A 29 -17.58 -11.05 -4.61
C ARG A 29 -18.10 -11.34 -3.21
N THR A 30 -17.30 -11.96 -2.36
CA THR A 30 -17.65 -12.25 -0.97
C THR A 30 -16.62 -11.64 -0.02
N VAL A 31 -17.04 -11.34 1.20
CA VAL A 31 -16.16 -10.78 2.24
C VAL A 31 -15.05 -11.78 2.59
N ASP A 32 -15.37 -13.06 2.73
CA ASP A 32 -14.39 -14.11 3.04
C ASP A 32 -13.32 -14.24 1.94
N ALA A 33 -13.74 -14.29 0.67
CA ALA A 33 -12.80 -14.33 -0.45
C ALA A 33 -11.96 -13.05 -0.54
N THR A 34 -12.57 -11.88 -0.29
CA THR A 34 -11.87 -10.59 -0.20
C THR A 34 -10.77 -10.61 0.86
N TRP A 35 -11.05 -11.19 2.04
CA TRP A 35 -10.10 -11.26 3.14
C TRP A 35 -8.93 -12.19 2.85
N LYS A 36 -9.22 -13.41 2.38
CA LYS A 36 -8.21 -14.38 1.93
C LYS A 36 -7.34 -13.80 0.81
N ARG A 37 -7.97 -13.13 -0.16
CA ARG A 37 -7.27 -12.49 -1.28
C ARG A 37 -6.37 -11.37 -0.80
N THR A 38 -6.85 -10.53 0.12
CA THR A 38 -6.04 -9.44 0.70
C THR A 38 -4.78 -10.01 1.34
N GLY A 39 -4.90 -11.07 2.15
CA GLY A 39 -3.75 -11.75 2.76
C GLY A 39 -2.75 -12.24 1.72
N SER A 40 -3.21 -12.94 0.68
CA SER A 40 -2.34 -13.43 -0.40
C SER A 40 -1.67 -12.30 -1.19
N LEU A 41 -2.37 -11.17 -1.40
CA LEU A 41 -1.81 -10.02 -2.10
C LEU A 41 -0.75 -9.29 -1.28
N LEU A 42 -0.87 -9.28 0.05
CA LEU A 42 0.14 -8.67 0.93
C LEU A 42 1.51 -9.35 0.81
N GLU A 43 1.55 -10.65 0.49
CA GLU A 43 2.80 -11.39 0.22
C GLU A 43 3.55 -10.85 -1.02
N THR A 44 2.87 -10.11 -1.89
CA THR A 44 3.48 -9.52 -3.10
C THR A 44 4.22 -8.21 -2.84
N PHE A 45 4.16 -7.67 -1.62
CA PHE A 45 4.85 -6.44 -1.23
C PHE A 45 6.22 -6.79 -0.64
N LYS A 46 7.28 -6.57 -1.41
CA LYS A 46 8.65 -6.86 -0.98
C LYS A 46 9.15 -5.79 -0.01
N SER A 47 10.02 -6.17 0.92
CA SER A 47 10.64 -5.22 1.86
C SER A 47 11.34 -4.05 1.16
N SER A 48 11.98 -4.30 0.01
CA SER A 48 12.61 -3.27 -0.81
C SER A 48 11.61 -2.25 -1.38
N GLU A 49 10.43 -2.73 -1.80
CA GLU A 49 9.35 -1.88 -2.28
C GLU A 49 8.77 -1.04 -1.15
N CYS A 50 8.54 -1.65 0.02
CA CYS A 50 8.09 -0.92 1.21
C CYS A 50 9.08 0.19 1.59
N LYS A 51 10.40 -0.09 1.56
CA LYS A 51 11.43 0.93 1.78
C LYS A 51 11.30 2.09 0.79
N ASN A 52 11.04 1.81 -0.48
CA ASN A 52 10.88 2.85 -1.50
C ASN A 52 9.67 3.76 -1.21
N TYR A 53 8.58 3.23 -0.66
CA TYR A 53 7.43 4.07 -0.26
C TYR A 53 7.81 5.08 0.83
N PHE A 54 8.60 4.67 1.82
CA PHE A 54 9.11 5.55 2.88
C PHE A 54 10.09 6.60 2.34
N VAL A 55 10.99 6.21 1.43
CA VAL A 55 11.92 7.16 0.77
C VAL A 55 11.13 8.18 -0.05
N ASN A 56 10.18 7.74 -0.88
CA ASN A 56 9.38 8.62 -1.72
C ASN A 56 8.51 9.60 -0.90
N ALA A 57 8.08 9.20 0.29
CA ALA A 57 7.35 10.05 1.22
C ALA A 57 8.26 10.94 2.09
N GLY A 58 9.59 10.91 1.89
CA GLY A 58 10.55 11.75 2.61
C GLY A 58 10.89 11.29 4.02
N TYR A 59 10.47 10.09 4.45
CA TYR A 59 10.74 9.55 5.79
C TYR A 59 12.10 8.86 5.92
N ALA A 60 12.70 8.46 4.78
CA ALA A 60 13.97 7.73 4.74
C ALA A 60 15.03 8.44 3.86
N SER A 61 14.85 9.75 3.65
CA SER A 61 15.86 10.62 3.04
C SER A 61 16.86 11.02 4.11
N SER A 62 17.93 10.23 4.26
CA SER A 62 19.15 10.57 4.99
C SER A 62 20.24 10.99 4.02
#